data_AF-A0A971XTW0-F1
#
_entry.id   AF-A0A971XTW0-F1
#
_cell.length_a   1.000
_cell.length_b   1.000
_cell.length_c   1.000
_cell.angle_alpha   90.00
_cell.angle_beta   90.00
_cell.angle_gamma   90.00
#
_symmetry.space_group_name_H-M   'P 1'
#
loop_
_entity.id
_entity.type
_entity.pdbx_description
1 polymer ?
#
loop_
_entity_poly.entity_id
_entity_poly.type
_entity_poly.pdbx_seq_one_letter_code
_entity_poly.pdbx_strand_id
1 'polypeptide(L)'
;MVARHKWLILAVAVLSFCLGFLLTHSFWMGTVLSPGRDSPSNQVITIEEDSKAAKMQASSTSEEEPKAEAIRLLSEADLVQTVVSDSGEILETSTAPLPRELVGKTLDEVRSIHPEWRVVAFAPGRLTVRIPETHLEELYGHLSFLGIHDGKVAVFQGKPGVYQRLVGVTGIAVSSLPEFEIRNLEEGISFTGEEELSMLLESLRED
;
A
#
# COMPACT_ATOMS: atom_id res chain seq x y z
N MET A 1 -48.07 -3.40 -29.41
CA MET A 1 -47.90 -4.19 -28.17
C MET A 1 -46.41 -4.31 -27.80
N VAL A 2 -45.76 -3.26 -27.29
CA VAL A 2 -44.28 -3.24 -27.18
C VAL A 2 -43.75 -3.32 -25.74
N ALA A 3 -44.45 -2.75 -24.75
CA ALA A 3 -43.95 -2.62 -23.38
C ALA A 3 -43.59 -3.95 -22.68
N ARG A 4 -44.29 -5.04 -22.96
CA ARG A 4 -44.10 -6.35 -22.29
C ARG A 4 -42.74 -7.00 -22.59
N HIS A 5 -42.16 -6.74 -23.77
CA HIS A 5 -40.87 -7.34 -24.16
C HIS A 5 -39.68 -6.71 -23.42
N LYS A 6 -39.75 -5.42 -23.06
CA LYS A 6 -38.65 -4.73 -22.35
C LYS A 6 -38.38 -5.34 -20.97
N TRP A 7 -39.43 -5.73 -20.25
CA TRP A 7 -39.32 -6.39 -18.94
C TRP A 7 -38.80 -7.83 -19.04
N LEU A 8 -39.16 -8.58 -20.09
CA LEU A 8 -38.63 -9.92 -20.33
C LEU A 8 -37.12 -9.90 -20.63
N ILE A 9 -36.65 -8.98 -21.46
CA ILE A 9 -35.22 -8.83 -21.78
C ILE A 9 -34.41 -8.50 -20.51
N LEU A 10 -34.93 -7.58 -19.67
CA LEU A 10 -34.28 -7.19 -18.42
C LEU A 10 -34.25 -8.36 -17.42
N ALA A 11 -35.34 -9.12 -17.29
CA ALA A 11 -35.38 -10.32 -16.44
C ALA A 11 -34.38 -11.40 -16.89
N VAL A 12 -34.24 -11.65 -18.20
CA VAL A 12 -33.26 -12.59 -18.74
C VAL A 12 -31.81 -12.13 -18.49
N ALA A 13 -31.53 -10.84 -18.65
CA ALA A 13 -30.21 -10.27 -18.36
C ALA A 13 -29.82 -10.44 -16.88
N VAL A 14 -30.73 -10.13 -15.95
CA VAL A 14 -30.52 -10.32 -14.50
C VAL A 14 -30.32 -11.80 -14.17
N LEU A 15 -31.16 -12.70 -14.71
CA LEU A 15 -31.03 -14.14 -14.48
C LEU A 15 -29.65 -14.66 -14.95
N SER A 16 -29.19 -14.23 -16.13
CA SER A 16 -27.88 -14.62 -16.66
C SER A 16 -26.72 -14.11 -15.80
N PHE A 17 -26.84 -12.90 -15.23
CA PHE A 17 -25.84 -12.35 -14.31
C PHE A 17 -25.80 -13.15 -12.98
N CYS A 18 -26.96 -13.45 -12.40
CA CYS A 18 -27.06 -14.26 -11.18
C CYS A 18 -26.53 -15.69 -11.39
N LEU A 19 -26.81 -16.32 -12.55
CA LEU A 19 -26.28 -17.65 -12.88
C LEU A 19 -24.75 -17.63 -13.03
N GLY A 20 -24.18 -16.60 -13.67
CA GLY A 20 -22.73 -16.42 -13.77
C GLY A 20 -22.07 -16.27 -12.40
N PHE A 21 -22.66 -15.44 -11.53
CA PHE A 21 -22.18 -15.21 -10.16
C PHE A 21 -22.27 -16.46 -9.27
N LEU A 22 -23.32 -17.27 -9.43
CA LEU A 22 -23.46 -18.54 -8.72
C LEU A 22 -22.46 -19.60 -9.21
N LEU A 23 -22.14 -19.63 -10.51
CA LEU A 23 -21.11 -20.53 -11.05
C LEU A 23 -19.71 -20.19 -10.52
N THR A 24 -19.31 -18.90 -10.51
CA THR A 24 -18.00 -18.49 -9.99
C THR A 24 -17.90 -18.72 -8.48
N HIS A 25 -18.95 -18.43 -7.71
CA HIS A 25 -18.98 -18.69 -6.27
C HIS A 25 -18.93 -20.20 -5.94
N SER A 26 -19.61 -21.04 -6.74
CA SER A 26 -19.59 -22.50 -6.55
C SER A 26 -18.20 -23.10 -6.84
N PHE A 27 -17.44 -22.52 -7.76
CA PHE A 27 -16.07 -22.95 -8.07
C PHE A 27 -15.09 -22.62 -6.93
N TRP A 28 -15.32 -21.53 -6.18
CA TRP A 28 -14.48 -21.15 -5.02
C TRP A 28 -14.77 -22.00 -3.76
N MET A 29 -16.01 -22.46 -3.58
CA MET A 29 -16.39 -23.41 -2.52
C MET A 29 -16.01 -24.88 -2.84
N GLY A 30 -15.34 -25.13 -3.97
CA GLY A 30 -15.18 -26.47 -4.55
C GLY A 30 -14.04 -27.35 -4.03
N THR A 31 -13.09 -26.84 -3.23
CA THR A 31 -11.89 -27.62 -2.84
C THR A 31 -11.46 -27.44 -1.38
N VAL A 32 -12.35 -27.72 -0.43
CA VAL A 32 -11.93 -28.06 0.95
C VAL A 32 -11.77 -29.57 1.05
N LEU A 33 -10.56 -30.06 0.70
CA LEU A 33 -10.17 -31.45 0.93
C LEU A 33 -10.04 -31.69 2.44
N SER A 34 -11.09 -32.24 3.04
CA SER A 34 -11.06 -32.71 4.43
C SER A 34 -10.00 -33.80 4.57
N PRO A 35 -9.03 -33.69 5.51
CA PRO A 35 -8.04 -34.74 5.73
C PRO A 35 -8.74 -35.99 6.22
N GLY A 36 -8.50 -37.11 5.53
CA GLY A 36 -9.17 -38.38 5.81
C GLY A 36 -8.91 -38.88 7.23
N ARG A 37 -9.99 -39.12 7.97
CA ARG A 37 -10.00 -40.05 9.11
C ARG A 37 -10.23 -41.46 8.55
N ASP A 38 -9.97 -42.46 9.41
CA ASP A 38 -10.01 -43.90 9.12
C ASP A 38 -8.77 -44.37 8.33
N SER A 39 -8.19 -45.55 8.56
CA SER A 39 -8.67 -46.71 9.33
C SER A 39 -7.49 -47.43 10.04
N PRO A 40 -7.68 -48.08 11.21
CA PRO A 40 -6.59 -48.79 11.88
C PRO A 40 -6.26 -50.14 11.23
N SER A 41 -4.98 -50.41 11.02
CA SER A 41 -4.47 -51.74 10.66
C SER A 41 -3.33 -52.13 11.60
N ASN A 42 -3.65 -52.91 12.63
CA ASN A 42 -2.67 -53.49 13.54
C ASN A 42 -2.64 -55.01 13.33
N GLN A 43 -1.63 -55.53 12.64
CA GLN A 43 -1.24 -56.93 12.72
C GLN A 43 0.29 -57.09 12.76
N VAL A 44 0.76 -57.55 13.93
CA VAL A 44 1.67 -58.69 14.12
C VAL A 44 2.92 -58.77 13.21
N ILE A 45 4.09 -58.55 13.83
CA ILE A 45 5.07 -59.64 14.05
C ILE A 45 5.59 -59.55 15.49
N THR A 46 5.65 -60.69 16.18
CA THR A 46 6.32 -60.85 17.48
C THR A 46 7.25 -62.06 17.39
N ILE A 47 8.54 -61.87 17.63
CA ILE A 47 9.55 -62.92 17.87
C ILE A 47 10.57 -62.36 18.89
N GLU A 48 10.84 -63.12 19.96
CA GLU A 48 11.91 -62.92 20.97
C GLU A 48 13.23 -63.55 20.45
N GLU A 49 14.46 -63.34 20.90
CA GLU A 49 15.11 -62.96 22.18
C GLU A 49 16.41 -62.14 21.80
N ASP A 50 17.46 -61.79 22.57
CA ASP A 50 17.93 -62.02 23.95
C ASP A 50 18.81 -60.84 24.47
N SER A 51 19.00 -60.83 25.79
CA SER A 51 19.97 -60.20 26.70
C SER A 51 20.96 -59.05 26.30
N LYS A 52 21.03 -58.11 27.27
CA LYS A 52 22.27 -57.67 27.98
C LYS A 52 22.83 -56.25 27.75
N ALA A 53 22.14 -55.29 28.37
CA ALA A 53 22.72 -54.25 29.26
C ALA A 53 23.87 -53.34 28.76
N ALA A 54 23.53 -52.11 28.36
CA ALA A 54 24.41 -50.94 28.51
C ALA A 54 23.64 -49.63 28.79
N LYS A 55 23.59 -49.27 30.08
CA LYS A 55 23.69 -47.92 30.68
C LYS A 55 23.68 -46.68 29.74
N MET A 56 22.68 -45.82 29.96
CA MET A 56 22.68 -44.34 29.83
C MET A 56 23.53 -43.68 28.72
N GLN A 57 22.86 -43.20 27.67
CA GLN A 57 23.08 -41.81 27.22
C GLN A 57 21.86 -41.29 26.45
N ALA A 58 21.05 -40.45 27.10
CA ALA A 58 19.99 -39.70 26.43
C ALA A 58 20.62 -38.50 25.71
N SER A 59 21.22 -38.75 24.54
CA SER A 59 21.58 -37.68 23.62
C SER A 59 20.31 -37.19 22.95
N SER A 60 19.68 -36.17 23.52
CA SER A 60 18.58 -35.44 22.88
C SER A 60 19.12 -34.69 21.66
N THR A 61 19.17 -35.36 20.51
CA THR A 61 19.26 -34.69 19.21
C THR A 61 18.14 -33.68 19.13
N SER A 62 18.48 -32.39 19.14
CA SER A 62 17.51 -31.34 18.85
C SER A 62 17.22 -31.41 17.36
N GLU A 63 16.06 -31.94 17.01
CA GLU A 63 15.53 -31.83 15.66
C GLU A 63 15.14 -30.37 15.41
N GLU A 64 16.10 -29.56 14.98
CA GLU A 64 15.80 -28.25 14.40
C GLU A 64 15.01 -28.50 13.10
N GLU A 65 13.70 -28.26 13.15
CA GLU A 65 12.91 -28.15 11.92
C GLU A 65 13.58 -27.13 10.99
N PRO A 66 13.72 -27.42 9.68
CA PRO A 66 14.34 -26.50 8.74
C PRO A 66 13.47 -25.25 8.61
N LYS A 67 13.79 -24.23 9.41
CA LYS A 67 13.09 -22.95 9.45
C LYS A 67 13.16 -22.30 8.08
N ALA A 68 12.07 -22.46 7.32
CA ALA A 68 11.96 -21.95 5.95
C ALA A 68 12.41 -20.50 5.89
N GLU A 69 13.30 -20.19 4.94
CA GLU A 69 13.91 -18.87 4.83
C GLU A 69 12.83 -17.82 4.57
N ALA A 70 12.55 -17.01 5.59
CA ALA A 70 11.50 -16.00 5.53
C ALA A 70 11.81 -15.00 4.41
N ILE A 71 10.83 -14.73 3.55
CA ILE A 71 10.98 -13.81 2.42
C ILE A 71 11.38 -12.43 2.94
N ARG A 72 12.43 -11.86 2.34
CA ARG A 72 13.01 -10.55 2.69
C ARG A 72 13.04 -9.63 1.49
N LEU A 73 12.93 -8.34 1.75
CA LEU A 73 13.09 -7.29 0.74
C LEU A 73 14.57 -7.13 0.34
N LEU A 74 14.81 -6.88 -0.94
CA LEU A 74 16.14 -6.68 -1.53
C LEU A 74 16.51 -5.18 -1.56
N SER A 75 17.78 -4.89 -1.82
CA SER A 75 18.33 -3.52 -1.93
C SER A 75 17.77 -2.72 -3.10
N GLU A 76 17.42 -3.43 -4.17
CA GLU A 76 16.94 -2.95 -5.46
C GLU A 76 15.41 -3.00 -5.58
N ALA A 77 14.70 -3.24 -4.48
CA ALA A 77 13.26 -3.34 -4.47
C ALA A 77 12.57 -1.97 -4.66
N ASP A 78 11.41 -1.98 -5.31
CA ASP A 78 10.52 -0.83 -5.32
C ASP A 78 9.71 -0.75 -4.02
N LEU A 79 9.53 0.46 -3.49
CA LEU A 79 8.43 0.81 -2.59
C LEU A 79 7.35 1.55 -3.40
N VAL A 80 6.18 0.94 -3.49
CA VAL A 80 4.97 1.56 -4.07
C VAL A 80 4.06 1.98 -2.92
N GLN A 81 3.78 3.28 -2.78
CA GLN A 81 2.90 3.82 -1.75
C GLN A 81 1.65 4.39 -2.41
N THR A 82 0.47 3.94 -1.97
CA THR A 82 -0.82 4.50 -2.37
C THR A 82 -1.45 5.19 -1.17
N VAL A 83 -1.65 6.51 -1.24
CA VAL A 83 -2.42 7.23 -0.21
C VAL A 83 -3.91 7.07 -0.53
N VAL A 84 -4.70 6.70 0.48
CA VAL A 84 -6.15 6.49 0.35
C VAL A 84 -6.93 7.34 1.35
N SER A 85 -8.07 7.86 0.92
CA SER A 85 -8.99 8.58 1.81
C SER A 85 -9.75 7.63 2.76
N ASP A 86 -10.45 8.19 3.74
CA ASP A 86 -11.37 7.47 4.63
C ASP A 86 -12.53 6.81 3.85
N SER A 87 -12.89 7.32 2.67
CA SER A 87 -13.85 6.69 1.73
C SER A 87 -13.24 5.53 0.93
N GLY A 88 -11.91 5.37 0.95
CA GLY A 88 -11.15 4.34 0.22
C GLY A 88 -10.80 4.71 -1.22
N GLU A 89 -11.00 5.97 -1.62
CA GLU A 89 -10.56 6.51 -2.91
C GLU A 89 -9.02 6.68 -2.90
N ILE A 90 -8.40 6.62 -4.08
CA ILE A 90 -6.94 6.82 -4.21
C ILE A 90 -6.68 8.30 -4.43
N LEU A 91 -5.96 8.92 -3.49
CA LEU A 91 -5.55 10.33 -3.58
C LEU A 91 -4.23 10.48 -4.35
N GLU A 92 -3.30 9.54 -4.16
CA GLU A 92 -1.97 9.57 -4.77
C GLU A 92 -1.42 8.14 -4.88
N THR A 93 -0.53 7.89 -5.84
CA THR A 93 0.33 6.69 -5.85
C THR A 93 1.73 7.02 -6.37
N SER A 94 2.71 6.90 -5.49
CA SER A 94 4.14 7.05 -5.79
C SER A 94 4.83 5.70 -5.96
N THR A 95 5.98 5.70 -6.63
CA THR A 95 6.93 4.58 -6.63
C THR A 95 8.33 5.14 -6.46
N ALA A 96 9.09 4.60 -5.51
CA ALA A 96 10.44 5.02 -5.17
C ALA A 96 11.33 3.80 -4.84
N PRO A 97 12.66 3.92 -4.85
CA PRO A 97 13.54 2.88 -4.33
C PRO A 97 13.24 2.61 -2.84
N LEU A 98 13.34 1.36 -2.40
CA LEU A 98 13.07 0.97 -1.02
C LEU A 98 14.00 1.72 -0.02
N PRO A 99 13.46 2.35 1.05
CA PRO A 99 14.25 2.93 2.12
C PRO A 99 15.22 1.93 2.75
N ARG A 100 16.44 2.38 3.04
CA ARG A 100 17.55 1.52 3.52
C ARG A 100 17.25 0.77 4.81
N GLU A 101 16.37 1.29 5.65
CA GLU A 101 15.91 0.66 6.90
C GLU A 101 14.98 -0.55 6.68
N LEU A 102 14.36 -0.64 5.50
CA LEU A 102 13.47 -1.74 5.10
C LEU A 102 14.20 -2.82 4.28
N VAL A 103 15.42 -2.56 3.81
CA VAL A 103 16.24 -3.55 3.11
C VAL A 103 16.55 -4.73 4.02
N GLY A 104 16.38 -5.95 3.51
CA GLY A 104 16.55 -7.19 4.27
C GLY A 104 15.41 -7.49 5.26
N LYS A 105 14.40 -6.63 5.40
CA LYS A 105 13.28 -6.85 6.34
C LYS A 105 12.29 -7.90 5.84
N THR A 106 11.74 -8.65 6.78
CA THR A 106 10.56 -9.51 6.59
C THR A 106 9.26 -8.71 6.71
N LEU A 107 8.14 -9.29 6.26
CA LEU A 107 6.81 -8.65 6.30
C LEU A 107 6.41 -8.18 7.71
N ASP A 108 6.69 -8.99 8.74
CA ASP A 108 6.30 -8.67 10.11
C ASP A 108 7.26 -7.66 10.79
N GLU A 109 8.52 -7.59 10.35
CA GLU A 109 9.40 -6.47 10.70
C GLU A 109 8.88 -5.16 10.08
N VAL A 110 8.49 -5.16 8.79
CA VAL A 110 7.92 -3.97 8.12
C VAL A 110 6.66 -3.47 8.84
N ARG A 111 5.74 -4.37 9.20
CA ARG A 111 4.54 -4.05 9.99
C ARG A 111 4.84 -3.54 11.41
N SER A 112 6.01 -3.89 11.97
CA SER A 112 6.43 -3.43 13.30
C SER A 112 7.12 -2.07 13.25
N ILE A 113 7.73 -1.70 12.12
CA ILE A 113 8.33 -0.39 11.87
C ILE A 113 7.24 0.61 11.45
N HIS A 114 6.34 0.19 10.56
CA HIS A 114 5.23 0.97 10.02
C HIS A 114 3.87 0.32 10.34
N PRO A 115 3.37 0.42 11.58
CA PRO A 115 2.05 -0.09 11.96
C PRO A 115 0.89 0.58 11.21
N GLU A 116 1.11 1.77 10.65
CA GLU A 116 0.18 2.53 9.82
C GLU A 116 0.11 2.06 8.36
N TRP A 117 1.09 1.26 7.90
CA TRP A 117 1.13 0.76 6.51
C TRP A 117 0.31 -0.52 6.34
N ARG A 118 -0.80 -0.42 5.62
CA ARG A 118 -1.53 -1.59 5.14
C ARG A 118 -0.80 -2.20 3.95
N VAL A 119 0.11 -3.13 4.22
CA VAL A 119 0.83 -3.90 3.17
C VAL A 119 -0.17 -4.67 2.30
N VAL A 120 -0.18 -4.38 1.01
CA VAL A 120 -1.05 -4.99 -0.03
C VAL A 120 -0.30 -6.10 -0.77
N ALA A 121 0.99 -5.90 -1.05
CA ALA A 121 1.86 -6.90 -1.66
C ALA A 121 3.27 -6.84 -1.05
N PHE A 122 3.91 -8.01 -0.92
CA PHE A 122 5.25 -8.17 -0.38
C PHE A 122 5.98 -9.26 -1.17
N ALA A 123 7.06 -8.87 -1.86
CA ALA A 123 7.93 -9.75 -2.64
C ALA A 123 9.38 -9.22 -2.58
N PRO A 124 10.41 -10.04 -2.83
CA PRO A 124 11.81 -9.61 -2.67
C PRO A 124 12.15 -8.32 -3.42
N GLY A 125 11.67 -8.15 -4.65
CA GLY A 125 11.88 -6.93 -5.45
C GLY A 125 10.78 -5.87 -5.34
N ARG A 126 9.75 -6.03 -4.50
CA ARG A 126 8.68 -5.01 -4.37
C ARG A 126 7.90 -5.10 -3.05
N LEU A 127 7.79 -3.95 -2.38
CA LEU A 127 6.83 -3.67 -1.33
C LEU A 127 5.72 -2.77 -1.89
N THR A 128 4.45 -3.08 -1.60
CA THR A 128 3.31 -2.21 -1.98
C THR A 128 2.40 -2.01 -0.79
N VAL A 129 2.17 -0.75 -0.42
CA VAL A 129 1.43 -0.37 0.79
C VAL A 129 0.33 0.65 0.51
N ARG A 130 -0.72 0.62 1.33
CA ARG A 130 -1.69 1.69 1.45
C ARG A 130 -1.51 2.43 2.76
N ILE A 131 -1.58 3.75 2.70
CA ILE A 131 -1.43 4.67 3.84
C ILE A 131 -2.71 5.53 3.88
N PRO A 132 -3.40 5.66 5.04
CA PRO A 132 -4.59 6.51 5.13
C PRO A 132 -4.23 8.01 5.05
N GLU A 133 -5.18 8.83 4.59
CA GLU A 133 -5.01 10.28 4.42
C GLU A 133 -4.68 11.03 5.72
N THR A 134 -4.97 10.42 6.88
CA THR A 134 -4.55 10.91 8.20
C THR A 134 -3.04 11.10 8.34
N HIS A 135 -2.22 10.46 7.48
CA HIS A 135 -0.76 10.57 7.49
C HIS A 135 -0.18 11.44 6.36
N LEU A 136 -1.02 12.22 5.67
CA LEU A 136 -0.58 13.20 4.66
C LEU A 136 0.40 14.25 5.25
N GLU A 137 0.23 14.62 6.53
CA GLU A 137 1.12 15.57 7.19
C GLU A 137 2.53 14.99 7.43
N GLU A 138 2.65 13.75 7.94
CA GLU A 138 3.98 13.14 8.10
C GLU A 138 4.66 12.87 6.74
N LEU A 139 3.88 12.49 5.71
CA LEU A 139 4.41 12.22 4.38
C LEU A 139 4.86 13.47 3.63
N TYR A 140 4.15 14.59 3.73
CA TYR A 140 4.36 15.77 2.86
C TYR A 140 4.51 17.11 3.58
N GLY A 141 4.25 17.21 4.89
CA GLY A 141 4.33 18.48 5.63
C GLY A 141 5.73 19.11 5.72
N HIS A 142 6.77 18.36 5.33
CA HIS A 142 8.14 18.85 5.20
C HIS A 142 8.43 19.51 3.83
N LEU A 143 7.53 19.38 2.86
CA LEU A 143 7.59 20.03 1.54
C LEU A 143 6.94 21.41 1.61
N SER A 144 7.34 22.33 0.73
CA SER A 144 6.76 23.68 0.64
C SER A 144 6.57 24.10 -0.82
N PHE A 145 5.53 24.90 -1.07
CA PHE A 145 5.22 25.45 -2.39
C PHE A 145 4.55 26.83 -2.34
N LEU A 146 4.73 27.62 -3.40
CA LEU A 146 3.96 28.82 -3.66
C LEU A 146 2.70 28.47 -4.46
N GLY A 147 1.57 29.04 -4.06
CA GLY A 147 0.30 28.91 -4.77
C GLY A 147 -0.62 30.10 -4.53
N ILE A 148 -1.92 29.94 -4.79
CA ILE A 148 -2.91 31.02 -4.71
C ILE A 148 -3.77 30.89 -3.44
N HIS A 149 -3.92 31.99 -2.69
CA HIS A 149 -4.92 32.14 -1.62
C HIS A 149 -5.59 33.52 -1.71
N ASP A 150 -6.91 33.60 -1.71
CA ASP A 150 -7.70 34.84 -1.78
C ASP A 150 -7.24 35.84 -2.86
N GLY A 151 -6.84 35.34 -4.04
CA GLY A 151 -6.35 36.17 -5.15
C GLY A 151 -4.94 36.74 -4.96
N LYS A 152 -4.15 36.18 -4.02
CA LYS A 152 -2.75 36.55 -3.75
C LYS A 152 -1.83 35.34 -3.82
N VAL A 153 -0.54 35.60 -4.04
CA VAL A 153 0.51 34.59 -3.88
C VAL A 153 0.66 34.26 -2.40
N ALA A 154 0.68 32.97 -2.08
CA ALA A 154 0.72 32.45 -0.73
C ALA A 154 1.68 31.26 -0.61
N VAL A 155 2.26 31.09 0.58
CA VAL A 155 3.15 29.98 0.93
C VAL A 155 2.34 28.88 1.59
N PHE A 156 2.51 27.66 1.09
CA PHE A 156 1.89 26.44 1.63
C PHE A 156 2.95 25.42 2.02
N GLN A 157 2.66 24.66 3.08
CA GLN A 157 3.31 23.38 3.39
C GLN A 157 2.51 22.23 2.77
N GLY A 158 3.21 21.19 2.33
CA GLY A 158 2.59 20.01 1.72
C GLY A 158 2.97 19.81 0.25
N LYS A 159 2.18 18.99 -0.44
CA LYS A 159 2.35 18.66 -1.85
C LYS A 159 1.14 19.20 -2.66
N PRO A 160 1.36 20.00 -3.71
CA PRO A 160 0.27 20.53 -4.55
C PRO A 160 -0.72 19.44 -5.00
N GLY A 161 -2.01 19.76 -4.92
CA GLY A 161 -3.10 18.84 -5.28
C GLY A 161 -3.34 17.64 -4.36
N VAL A 162 -2.45 17.34 -3.40
CA VAL A 162 -2.54 16.14 -2.53
C VAL A 162 -2.69 16.50 -1.06
N TYR A 163 -1.91 17.46 -0.55
CA TYR A 163 -2.00 17.95 0.82
C TYR A 163 -1.50 19.39 0.89
N GLN A 164 -2.28 20.29 1.49
CA GLN A 164 -1.90 21.70 1.59
C GLN A 164 -2.31 22.33 2.93
N ARG A 165 -1.37 23.03 3.54
CA ARG A 165 -1.57 23.86 4.74
C ARG A 165 -1.05 25.26 4.45
N LEU A 166 -1.90 26.27 4.59
CA LEU A 166 -1.48 27.67 4.46
C LEU A 166 -0.48 28.03 5.57
N VAL A 167 0.68 28.56 5.20
CA VAL A 167 1.73 29.04 6.11
C VAL A 167 1.74 30.58 6.17
N GLY A 168 1.56 31.25 5.03
CA GLY A 168 1.52 32.70 4.96
C GLY A 168 0.98 33.23 3.64
N VAL A 169 0.53 34.48 3.62
CA VAL A 169 0.04 35.18 2.42
C VAL A 169 0.90 36.40 2.17
N THR A 170 1.34 36.61 0.93
CA THR A 170 2.25 37.70 0.56
C THR A 170 1.50 39.00 0.23
N GLY A 171 2.26 40.04 -0.13
CA GLY A 171 1.70 41.28 -0.70
C GLY A 171 1.33 41.18 -2.19
N ILE A 172 1.77 40.13 -2.90
CA ILE A 172 1.66 40.02 -4.36
C ILE A 172 0.24 39.59 -4.73
N ALA A 173 -0.42 40.39 -5.58
CA ALA A 173 -1.75 40.08 -6.10
C ALA A 173 -1.63 39.25 -7.38
N VAL A 174 -2.38 38.15 -7.49
CA VAL A 174 -2.36 37.30 -8.69
C VAL A 174 -2.82 38.07 -9.92
N SER A 175 -3.70 39.07 -9.75
CA SER A 175 -4.20 39.93 -10.82
C SER A 175 -3.20 40.93 -11.41
N SER A 176 -1.98 41.05 -10.87
CA SER A 176 -0.89 41.79 -11.52
C SER A 176 0.08 40.91 -12.29
N LEU A 177 0.02 39.58 -12.11
CA LEU A 177 0.99 38.66 -12.71
C LEU A 177 0.63 38.29 -14.15
N PRO A 178 1.61 37.97 -15.00
CA PRO A 178 1.37 37.34 -16.30
C PRO A 178 0.59 36.02 -16.18
N GLU A 179 -0.30 35.75 -17.14
CA GLU A 179 -1.18 34.57 -17.12
C GLU A 179 -0.42 33.21 -17.07
N PHE A 180 0.85 33.17 -17.49
CA PHE A 180 1.67 31.96 -17.33
C PHE A 180 2.10 31.72 -15.87
N GLU A 181 2.39 32.78 -15.11
CA GLU A 181 2.72 32.67 -13.69
C GLU A 181 1.50 32.29 -12.86
N ILE A 182 0.33 32.83 -13.21
CA ILE A 182 -0.96 32.45 -12.60
C ILE A 182 -1.14 30.93 -12.70
N ARG A 183 -0.96 30.35 -13.91
CA ARG A 183 -1.03 28.89 -14.10
C ARG A 183 0.02 28.12 -13.30
N ASN A 184 1.27 28.60 -13.26
CA ASN A 184 2.32 27.96 -12.45
C ASN A 184 1.97 27.96 -10.94
N LEU A 185 1.29 29.00 -10.46
CA LEU A 185 0.79 29.10 -9.08
C LEU A 185 -0.51 28.31 -8.82
N GLU A 186 -1.31 28.03 -9.86
CA GLU A 186 -2.43 27.09 -9.80
C GLU A 186 -1.94 25.63 -9.74
N GLU A 187 -0.85 25.30 -10.45
CA GLU A 187 -0.18 23.99 -10.38
C GLU A 187 0.66 23.80 -9.10
N GLY A 188 1.23 24.88 -8.56
CA GLY A 188 1.96 24.93 -7.29
C GLY A 188 3.48 24.85 -7.44
N ILE A 189 4.16 25.99 -7.29
CA ILE A 189 5.61 26.12 -7.48
C ILE A 189 6.34 25.62 -6.23
N SER A 190 6.85 24.39 -6.26
CA SER A 190 7.60 23.79 -5.16
C SER A 190 8.97 24.46 -4.95
N PHE A 191 9.41 24.62 -3.69
CA PHE A 191 10.70 25.25 -3.35
C PHE A 191 11.33 24.64 -2.08
N THR A 192 12.63 24.87 -1.90
CA THR A 192 13.47 24.35 -0.82
C THR A 192 14.22 25.47 -0.10
N GLY A 193 13.73 25.86 1.08
CA GLY A 193 14.39 26.85 1.94
C GLY A 193 14.08 28.32 1.59
N GLU A 194 14.59 29.22 2.42
CA GLU A 194 14.27 30.65 2.37
C GLU A 194 14.94 31.35 1.18
N GLU A 195 16.10 30.89 0.73
CA GLU A 195 16.84 31.44 -0.41
C GLU A 195 16.08 31.22 -1.73
N GLU A 196 15.55 30.01 -1.98
CA GLU A 196 14.76 29.72 -3.18
C GLU A 196 13.41 30.45 -3.13
N LEU A 197 12.75 30.47 -1.97
CA LEU A 197 11.55 31.28 -1.74
C LEU A 197 11.78 32.76 -2.06
N SER A 198 12.91 33.32 -1.60
CA SER A 198 13.25 34.73 -1.85
C SER A 198 13.49 35.02 -3.33
N MET A 199 14.16 34.13 -4.06
CA MET A 199 14.38 34.29 -5.51
C MET A 199 13.06 34.21 -6.29
N LEU A 200 12.18 33.26 -5.96
CA LEU A 200 10.87 33.12 -6.58
C LEU A 200 9.99 34.35 -6.30
N LEU A 201 9.98 34.84 -5.06
CA LEU A 201 9.18 36.02 -4.68
C LEU A 201 9.69 37.33 -5.29
N GLU A 202 10.97 37.45 -5.67
CA GLU A 202 11.44 38.62 -6.42
C GLU A 202 11.11 38.50 -7.92
N SER A 203 11.21 37.30 -8.50
CA SER A 203 10.78 37.05 -9.89
C SER A 203 9.33 37.46 -10.11
N LEU A 204 8.42 37.07 -9.20
CA LEU A 204 6.99 37.42 -9.18
C LEU A 204 6.71 38.92 -8.89
N ARG A 205 7.72 39.80 -8.97
CA ARG A 205 7.65 41.24 -8.68
C ARG A 205 8.38 42.13 -9.70
N GLU A 206 9.16 41.56 -10.62
CA GLU A 206 9.89 42.34 -11.65
C GLU A 206 9.18 42.37 -13.03
N ASP A 207 8.17 41.52 -13.24
CA ASP A 207 7.26 41.49 -14.41
C ASP A 207 5.97 42.32 -14.22
#